data_AF-A0A950RA63-F1
#
_entry.id   AF-A0A950RA63-F1
#
_cell.length_a   1.000
_cell.length_b   1.000
_cell.length_c   1.000
_cell.angle_alpha   90.00
_cell.angle_beta   90.00
_cell.angle_gamma   90.00
#
_symmetry.space_group_name_H-M   'P 1'
#
loop_
_entity.id
_entity.type
_entity.pdbx_description
1 polymer ?
#
loop_
_entity_poly.entity_id
_entity_poly.type
_entity_poly.pdbx_seq_one_letter_code
_entity_poly.pdbx_strand_id
1 'polypeptide(L)'
;MRNEPGRTERRPRADALRNRERVLAAAKTVFSAGGPDASLETVARRAGVGIGTVYRHFPTRQALFEAVYRREVEQLVELADQLKTAAEPVEALRRR
;
A
#
# COMPACT_ATOMS: atom_id res chain seq x y z
N MET A 1 -28.99 20.76 -31.66
CA MET A 1 -27.52 20.92 -31.50
C MET A 1 -27.24 21.73 -30.25
N ARG A 2 -26.73 21.10 -29.19
CA ARG A 2 -25.79 21.73 -28.24
C ARG A 2 -25.06 20.58 -27.54
N ASN A 3 -23.76 20.57 -27.78
CA ASN A 3 -22.78 19.58 -27.41
C ASN A 3 -22.01 20.18 -26.23
N GLU A 4 -21.86 19.49 -25.11
CA GLU A 4 -21.03 19.91 -23.96
C GLU A 4 -20.66 18.68 -23.09
N PRO A 5 -19.48 18.70 -22.45
CA PRO A 5 -18.33 17.93 -22.92
C PRO A 5 -18.01 16.72 -22.03
N GLY A 6 -17.20 15.79 -22.57
CA GLY A 6 -16.86 14.52 -21.95
C GLY A 6 -16.45 14.63 -20.48
N ARG A 7 -17.21 13.93 -19.62
CA ARG A 7 -16.76 13.57 -18.27
C ARG A 7 -15.44 12.85 -18.42
N THR A 8 -14.37 13.54 -18.06
CA THR A 8 -12.99 13.07 -18.00
C THR A 8 -12.86 11.56 -17.75
N GLU A 9 -12.70 10.79 -18.82
CA GLU A 9 -12.31 9.37 -18.82
C GLU A 9 -10.82 9.20 -18.43
N ARG A 10 -10.40 9.86 -17.37
CA ARG A 10 -9.10 9.66 -16.72
C ARG A 10 -9.34 8.89 -15.42
N ARG A 11 -8.86 7.68 -15.16
CA ARG A 11 -8.20 6.61 -15.93
C ARG A 11 -8.28 5.40 -14.96
N PRO A 12 -9.08 4.35 -15.19
CA PRO A 12 -9.36 3.30 -14.18
C PRO A 12 -8.12 2.69 -13.52
N ARG A 13 -7.00 2.66 -14.25
CA ARG A 13 -5.70 2.14 -13.78
C ARG A 13 -5.06 2.99 -12.70
N ALA A 14 -5.14 4.32 -12.78
CA ALA A 14 -4.49 5.20 -11.80
C ALA A 14 -5.20 5.13 -10.43
N ASP A 15 -6.54 5.05 -10.44
CA ASP A 15 -7.31 4.86 -9.21
C ASP A 15 -7.11 3.47 -8.61
N ALA A 16 -7.04 2.43 -9.45
CA ALA A 16 -6.72 1.08 -8.99
C ALA A 16 -5.36 1.02 -8.27
N LEU A 17 -4.34 1.69 -8.80
CA LEU A 17 -3.02 1.78 -8.15
C LEU A 17 -3.08 2.56 -6.84
N ARG A 18 -3.72 3.73 -6.81
CA ARG A 18 -3.90 4.51 -5.57
C ARG A 18 -4.67 3.73 -4.50
N ASN A 19 -5.70 3.00 -4.89
CA ASN A 19 -6.49 2.18 -3.98
C ASN A 19 -5.63 1.05 -3.40
N ARG A 20 -4.85 0.37 -4.25
CA ARG A 20 -3.91 -0.66 -3.82
C ARG A 20 -2.92 -0.12 -2.78
N GLU A 21 -2.34 1.05 -3.03
CA GLU A 21 -1.38 1.67 -2.09
C GLU A 21 -2.02 2.04 -0.75
N ARG A 22 -3.23 2.61 -0.77
CA ARG A 22 -4.00 2.92 0.45
C ARG A 22 -4.30 1.67 1.27
N VAL A 23 -4.69 0.58 0.59
CA VAL A 23 -4.94 -0.71 1.23
C VAL A 23 -3.66 -1.27 1.87
N LEU A 24 -2.52 -1.24 1.19
CA LEU A 24 -1.25 -1.71 1.75
C LEU A 24 -0.82 -0.92 2.99
N ALA A 25 -0.96 0.41 2.95
CA ALA A 25 -0.60 1.28 4.09
C ALA A 25 -1.53 1.03 5.31
N ALA A 26 -2.83 0.89 5.06
CA ALA A 26 -3.79 0.55 6.09
C ALA A 26 -3.53 -0.85 6.68
N ALA A 27 -3.27 -1.84 5.82
CA ALA A 27 -3.01 -3.21 6.21
C ALA A 27 -1.78 -3.33 7.09
N LYS A 28 -0.67 -2.65 6.73
CA LYS A 28 0.52 -2.55 7.60
C LYS A 28 0.14 -2.14 9.01
N THR A 29 -0.59 -1.04 9.15
CA THR A 29 -0.93 -0.52 10.47
C THR A 29 -1.83 -1.48 11.26
N VAL A 30 -2.81 -2.08 10.59
CA VAL A 30 -3.76 -2.99 11.24
C VAL A 30 -3.09 -4.30 11.64
N PHE A 31 -2.23 -4.88 10.79
CA PHE A 31 -1.49 -6.10 11.11
C PHE A 31 -0.46 -5.89 12.22
N SER A 32 0.24 -4.75 12.23
CA SER A 32 1.19 -4.42 13.31
C SER A 32 0.51 -4.23 14.67
N ALA A 33 -0.74 -3.76 14.70
CA ALA A 33 -1.47 -3.51 15.95
C ALA A 33 -2.29 -4.71 16.44
N GLY A 34 -2.88 -5.48 15.51
CA GLY A 34 -3.87 -6.53 15.83
C GLY A 34 -3.37 -7.96 15.66
N GLY A 35 -2.15 -8.18 15.18
CA GLY A 35 -1.60 -9.53 15.03
C GLY A 35 -2.47 -10.46 14.15
N PRO A 36 -2.59 -11.75 14.49
CA PRO A 36 -3.37 -12.74 13.72
C PRO A 36 -4.86 -12.41 13.54
N ASP A 37 -5.47 -11.67 14.48
CA ASP A 37 -6.92 -11.41 14.50
C ASP A 37 -7.33 -10.15 13.72
N ALA A 38 -6.37 -9.49 13.07
CA ALA A 38 -6.61 -8.33 12.23
C ALA A 38 -7.58 -8.62 11.07
N SER A 39 -8.71 -7.90 11.06
CA SER A 39 -9.80 -8.03 10.08
C SER A 39 -9.58 -7.21 8.80
N LEU A 40 -9.93 -7.80 7.65
CA LEU A 40 -9.86 -7.16 6.33
C LEU A 40 -10.87 -6.00 6.19
N GLU A 41 -12.00 -6.07 6.89
CA GLU A 41 -12.99 -5.01 6.99
C GLU A 41 -12.41 -3.77 7.68
N THR A 42 -11.60 -3.97 8.72
CA THR A 42 -10.89 -2.88 9.38
C THR A 42 -9.85 -2.24 8.45
N VAL A 43 -9.15 -3.05 7.65
CA VAL A 43 -8.24 -2.55 6.60
C VAL A 43 -9.01 -1.72 5.57
N ALA A 44 -10.12 -2.24 5.05
CA ALA A 44 -10.94 -1.56 4.05
C ALA A 44 -11.45 -0.20 4.57
N ARG A 45 -11.99 -0.19 5.79
CA ARG A 45 -12.46 1.04 6.47
C ARG A 45 -11.33 2.06 6.62
N ARG A 46 -10.16 1.63 7.10
CA ARG A 46 -8.99 2.51 7.28
C ARG A 46 -8.43 3.03 5.96
N ALA A 47 -8.48 2.23 4.89
CA ALA A 47 -8.05 2.63 3.56
C ALA A 47 -9.06 3.55 2.84
N GLY A 48 -10.29 3.68 3.35
CA GLY A 48 -11.36 4.42 2.71
C GLY A 48 -11.79 3.80 1.38
N VAL A 49 -11.86 2.47 1.31
CA VAL A 49 -12.31 1.72 0.14
C VAL A 49 -13.32 0.64 0.54
N GLY A 50 -14.12 0.16 -0.41
CA GLY A 50 -15.03 -0.95 -0.17
C GLY A 50 -14.29 -2.28 0.01
N ILE A 51 -14.85 -3.21 0.80
CA ILE A 51 -14.27 -4.55 1.01
C ILE A 51 -14.10 -5.32 -0.31
N GLY A 52 -15.02 -5.15 -1.26
CA GLY A 52 -14.91 -5.73 -2.61
C GLY A 52 -13.70 -5.19 -3.39
N THR A 53 -13.27 -3.94 -3.16
CA THR A 53 -12.04 -3.40 -3.75
C THR A 53 -10.80 -4.05 -3.14
N VAL A 54 -10.82 -4.34 -1.84
CA VAL A 54 -9.73 -5.10 -1.18
C VAL A 54 -9.61 -6.49 -1.80
N TYR A 55 -10.71 -7.26 -1.86
CA TYR A 55 -10.71 -8.61 -2.44
C TYR A 55 -10.31 -8.63 -3.93
N ARG A 56 -10.69 -7.61 -4.70
CA ARG A 56 -10.25 -7.48 -6.11
C ARG A 56 -8.74 -7.32 -6.26
N HIS A 57 -8.08 -6.65 -5.32
CA HIS A 57 -6.62 -6.46 -5.34
C HIS A 57 -5.85 -7.56 -4.61
N PHE A 58 -6.47 -8.17 -3.60
CA PHE A 58 -5.89 -9.15 -2.70
C PHE A 58 -6.96 -10.20 -2.40
N PRO A 59 -7.06 -11.25 -3.24
CA PRO A 59 -8.13 -12.24 -3.16
C PRO A 59 -8.20 -13.00 -1.83
N THR A 60 -7.09 -13.06 -1.10
CA THR A 60 -7.00 -13.71 0.20
C THR A 60 -6.30 -12.82 1.22
N ARG A 61 -6.57 -13.07 2.51
CA ARG A 61 -5.83 -12.44 3.61
C ARG A 61 -4.33 -12.67 3.48
N GLN A 62 -3.93 -13.88 3.09
CA GLN A 62 -2.53 -14.23 2.83
C GLN A 62 -1.94 -13.38 1.70
N ALA A 63 -2.65 -13.20 0.59
CA ALA A 63 -2.17 -12.36 -0.52
C ALA A 63 -1.96 -10.89 -0.09
N LEU A 64 -2.83 -10.36 0.78
CA LEU A 64 -2.63 -9.03 1.35
C LEU A 64 -1.41 -9.00 2.29
N PHE A 65 -1.26 -10.01 3.14
CA PHE A 65 -0.13 -10.10 4.08
C PHE A 65 1.21 -10.21 3.34
N GLU A 66 1.31 -11.08 2.34
CA GLU A 66 2.49 -11.23 1.48
C GLU A 66 2.83 -9.93 0.76
N ALA A 67 1.82 -9.20 0.28
CA ALA A 67 2.03 -7.92 -0.38
C ALA A 67 2.54 -6.83 0.57
N VAL A 68 2.04 -6.80 1.81
CA VAL A 68 2.57 -5.92 2.86
C VAL A 68 4.02 -6.29 3.17
N TYR A 69 4.28 -7.58 3.42
CA TYR A 69 5.64 -8.05 3.75
C TYR A 69 6.64 -7.72 2.64
N ARG A 70 6.28 -7.98 1.38
CA ARG A 70 7.11 -7.65 0.21
C ARG A 70 7.44 -6.16 0.15
N ARG A 71 6.45 -5.30 0.34
CA ARG A 71 6.63 -3.85 0.35
C ARG A 71 7.63 -3.40 1.42
N GLU A 72 7.55 -3.98 2.62
CA GLU A 72 8.46 -3.64 3.72
C GLU A 72 9.90 -4.08 3.40
N VAL A 73 10.07 -5.27 2.82
CA VAL A 73 11.38 -5.76 2.37
C VAL A 73 11.94 -4.87 1.25
N GLU A 74 11.13 -4.47 0.28
CA GLU A 74 11.52 -3.56 -0.80
C GLU A 74 11.99 -2.20 -0.25
N GLN A 75 11.29 -1.65 0.75
CA GLN A 75 11.71 -0.40 1.41
C GLN A 75 13.02 -0.54 2.18
N LEU A 76 13.30 -1.70 2.78
CA LEU A 76 14.56 -1.98 3.44
C LEU A 76 15.71 -2.11 2.43
N VAL A 77 15.47 -2.78 1.30
CA VAL A 77 16.46 -2.90 0.22
C VAL A 77 16.78 -1.53 -0.38
N GLU A 78 15.76 -0.73 -0.68
CA GLU A 78 15.94 0.62 -1.23
C GLU A 78 16.71 1.52 -0.25
N LEU A 79 16.42 1.44 1.04
CA LEU A 79 17.21 2.13 2.07
C LEU A 79 18.66 1.64 2.07
N ALA A 80 18.90 0.32 2.03
CA ALA A 80 20.25 -0.22 2.02
C ALA A 80 21.05 0.28 0.81
N ASP A 81 20.42 0.40 -0.35
CA ASP A 81 21.07 0.93 -1.55
C ASP A 81 21.36 2.44 -1.44
N GLN A 82 20.46 3.22 -0.86
CA GLN A 82 20.72 4.64 -0.55
C GLN A 82 21.91 4.78 0.41
N LEU A 83 21.97 3.95 1.45
CA LEU A 83 23.04 3.98 2.45
C LEU A 83 24.40 3.55 1.89
N LYS A 84 24.46 2.60 0.95
CA LYS A 84 25.72 2.24 0.26
C LYS A 84 26.36 3.42 -0.47
N THR A 85 25.56 4.38 -0.89
CA THR A 85 26.02 5.59 -1.60
C THR A 85 26.22 6.78 -0.66
N ALA A 86 25.85 6.66 0.61
CA ALA A 86 26.06 7.69 1.61
C ALA A 86 27.53 7.72 2.05
N ALA A 87 28.08 8.91 2.28
CA ALA A 87 29.44 9.07 2.76
C ALA A 87 29.68 8.43 4.15
N GLU A 88 28.62 8.31 4.97
CA GLU A 88 28.67 7.76 6.33
C GLU A 88 27.49 6.77 6.60
N PRO A 89 27.57 5.52 6.08
CA PRO A 89 26.44 4.58 6.09
C PRO A 89 25.98 4.14 7.49
N VAL A 90 26.93 3.99 8.41
CA VAL A 90 26.65 3.52 9.79
C VAL A 90 25.90 4.56 10.60
N GLU A 91 26.20 5.84 10.40
CA GLU A 91 25.58 6.93 11.13
C GLU A 91 24.17 7.25 10.61
N ALA A 92 23.96 7.09 9.30
CA ALA A 92 22.64 7.23 8.69
C ALA A 92 21.65 6.11 9.09
N LEU A 93 22.15 4.92 9.45
CA LEU A 93 21.31 3.83 9.99
C LEU A 93 20.82 4.10 11.42
N ARG A 94 21.60 4.79 12.26
CA ARG A 94 21.30 5.01 13.69
C ARG A 94 20.26 6.09 13.96
N ARG A 95 19.96 6.95 12.99
CA ARG A 95 19.07 8.12 13.15
C ARG A 95 17.62 7.87 12.75
N ARG A 96 17.24 6.61 12.54
CA ARG A 96 15.91 6.19 12.07
C ARG A 96 15.23 5.33 13.11
#